data_AF-A0A940HLI9-F1
#
_entry.id   AF-A0A940HLI9-F1
#
_cell.length_a   1.000
_cell.length_b   1.000
_cell.length_c   1.000
_cell.angle_alpha   90.00
_cell.angle_beta   90.00
_cell.angle_gamma   90.00
#
_symmetry.space_group_name_H-M   'P 1'
#
loop_
_entity.id
_entity.type
_entity.pdbx_description
1 polymer ?
#
loop_
_entity_poly.entity_id
_entity_poly.type
_entity_poly.pdbx_seq_one_letter_code
_entity_poly.pdbx_strand_id
1 'polypeptide(L)'
;MPIIGFMSTLSVLLRIEKFLSGGNQLQQSKTSMSGKLRNIVIGDQDYVYTVNSKYDKVNKVDSISLRAFLKGNRKFPLEIEFVTKEQFIVGSPLFHGVDLFNTISKMSERVNINQPGFVRQFILLGIENGWTGKNKIPLQNGMGFLRKMGYILDEIQCHNPCSS
;
A
#
# COMPACT_ATOMS: atom_id res chain seq x y z
N MET A 1 -56.57 -51.68 8.00
CA MET A 1 -55.42 -51.39 8.87
C MET A 1 -54.18 -51.28 7.99
N PRO A 2 -53.33 -50.25 8.20
CA PRO A 2 -52.69 -49.43 7.16
C PRO A 2 -51.46 -50.11 6.53
N ILE A 3 -51.24 -50.08 5.21
CA ILE A 3 -50.72 -49.01 4.33
C ILE A 3 -49.39 -48.42 4.82
N ILE A 4 -48.30 -49.03 4.35
CA ILE A 4 -46.94 -48.49 4.38
C ILE A 4 -46.83 -47.51 3.21
N GLY A 5 -46.96 -46.21 3.51
CA GLY A 5 -46.77 -45.14 2.55
C GLY A 5 -45.30 -44.73 2.48
N PHE A 6 -44.67 -44.98 1.34
CA PHE A 6 -43.39 -44.40 0.94
C PHE A 6 -43.50 -42.85 0.96
N MET A 7 -42.86 -42.21 1.93
CA MET A 7 -42.61 -40.76 1.87
C MET A 7 -41.40 -40.50 0.98
N SER A 8 -41.72 -39.92 -0.17
CA SER A 8 -40.86 -39.32 -1.18
C SER A 8 -39.62 -38.62 -0.61
N THR A 9 -38.44 -39.03 -1.10
CA THR A 9 -37.11 -38.48 -0.80
C THR A 9 -36.86 -37.08 -1.39
N LEU A 10 -37.86 -36.43 -1.98
CA LEU A 10 -37.70 -35.14 -2.64
C LEU A 10 -37.64 -33.93 -1.68
N SER A 11 -37.93 -34.09 -0.39
CA SER A 11 -37.95 -32.96 0.57
C SER A 11 -36.61 -32.68 1.27
N VAL A 12 -35.64 -33.58 1.18
CA VAL A 12 -34.31 -33.38 1.81
C VAL A 12 -33.32 -32.72 0.86
N LEU A 13 -33.48 -32.93 -0.46
CA LEU A 13 -32.57 -32.36 -1.46
C LEU A 13 -32.73 -30.85 -1.69
N LEU A 14 -33.92 -30.28 -1.51
CA LEU A 14 -34.16 -28.83 -1.62
C LEU A 14 -33.64 -28.01 -0.42
N ARG A 15 -33.21 -28.67 0.66
CA ARG A 15 -32.63 -28.00 1.83
C ARG A 15 -31.10 -27.96 1.82
N ILE A 16 -30.45 -28.72 0.94
CA ILE A 16 -28.98 -28.77 0.83
C ILE A 16 -28.47 -27.78 -0.23
N GLU A 17 -29.23 -27.50 -1.30
CA GLU A 17 -28.79 -26.52 -2.32
C GLU A 17 -28.76 -25.06 -1.82
N LYS A 18 -29.48 -24.73 -0.74
CA LYS A 18 -29.35 -23.41 -0.09
C LYS A 18 -28.11 -23.26 0.79
N PHE A 19 -27.44 -24.37 1.14
CA PHE A 19 -26.24 -24.33 1.98
C PHE A 19 -24.94 -24.25 1.19
N LEU A 20 -24.98 -24.54 -0.12
CA LEU A 20 -23.82 -24.39 -1.03
C LEU A 20 -23.89 -23.14 -1.91
N SER A 21 -24.95 -22.33 -1.78
CA SER A 21 -25.01 -20.94 -2.26
C SER A 21 -24.63 -19.94 -1.17
N GLY A 22 -23.79 -20.36 -0.22
CA GLY A 22 -23.06 -19.47 0.66
C GLY A 22 -21.97 -18.78 -0.13
N GLY A 23 -22.37 -17.86 -1.02
CA GLY A 23 -21.48 -16.99 -1.75
C GLY A 23 -20.49 -16.39 -0.77
N ASN A 24 -19.24 -16.81 -0.91
CA ASN A 24 -18.11 -16.23 -0.20
C ASN A 24 -17.97 -14.81 -0.77
N GLN A 25 -18.81 -13.89 -0.29
CA GLN A 25 -18.49 -12.49 -0.36
C GLN A 25 -17.28 -12.35 0.55
N LEU A 26 -16.10 -12.50 -0.07
CA LEU A 26 -14.95 -11.68 0.25
C LEU A 26 -15.54 -10.30 0.42
N GLN A 27 -15.76 -9.91 1.68
CA GLN A 27 -15.92 -8.53 2.06
C GLN A 27 -14.70 -7.89 1.41
N GLN A 28 -14.94 -7.22 0.27
CA GLN A 28 -14.02 -6.21 -0.20
C GLN A 28 -14.00 -5.27 0.99
N SER A 29 -12.97 -5.44 1.83
CA SER A 29 -12.75 -4.56 2.95
C SER A 29 -12.69 -3.20 2.28
N LYS A 30 -13.74 -2.42 2.52
CA LYS A 30 -13.80 -1.03 2.13
C LYS A 30 -12.71 -0.39 2.98
N THR A 31 -11.47 -0.52 2.53
CA THR A 31 -10.30 0.14 3.09
C THR A 31 -10.53 1.60 2.75
N SER A 32 -11.25 2.26 3.65
CA SER A 32 -11.39 3.71 3.66
C SER A 32 -9.98 4.28 3.55
N MET A 33 -9.67 4.86 2.39
CA MET A 33 -8.47 5.64 2.23
C MET A 33 -8.62 6.87 3.11
N SER A 34 -8.03 6.85 4.31
CA SER A 34 -8.12 7.94 5.28
C SER A 34 -7.25 9.16 4.91
N GLY A 35 -6.92 9.34 3.63
CA GLY A 35 -5.99 10.33 3.14
C GLY A 35 -6.51 11.08 1.93
N LYS A 36 -5.98 12.29 1.70
CA LYS A 36 -6.32 13.11 0.52
C LYS A 36 -5.94 12.35 -0.76
N LEU A 37 -6.94 11.96 -1.55
CA LEU A 37 -6.76 11.37 -2.87
C LEU A 37 -6.26 12.43 -3.85
N ARG A 38 -5.20 12.12 -4.60
CA ARG A 38 -4.55 13.01 -5.55
C ARG A 38 -4.39 12.29 -6.90
N ASN A 39 -4.38 13.05 -7.99
CA ASN A 39 -4.19 12.53 -9.35
C ASN A 39 -2.75 12.80 -9.81
N ILE A 40 -2.20 11.92 -10.64
CA ILE A 40 -0.93 12.13 -11.34
C ILE A 40 -0.96 11.41 -12.69
N VAL A 41 -0.38 12.03 -13.72
CA VAL A 41 -0.25 11.46 -15.06
C VAL A 41 1.20 11.04 -15.29
N ILE A 42 1.42 9.81 -15.74
CA ILE A 42 2.77 9.28 -16.03
C ILE A 42 2.71 8.57 -17.39
N GLY A 43 3.37 9.16 -18.39
CA GLY A 43 3.18 8.75 -19.78
C GLY A 43 1.72 8.97 -20.19
N ASP A 44 1.10 7.95 -20.78
CA ASP A 44 -0.31 7.99 -21.23
C ASP A 44 -1.28 7.39 -20.20
N GLN A 45 -0.83 7.17 -18.96
CA GLN A 45 -1.61 6.52 -17.92
C GLN A 45 -1.93 7.50 -16.79
N ASP A 46 -3.20 7.50 -16.39
CA ASP A 46 -3.70 8.23 -15.23
C ASP A 46 -3.61 7.38 -13.97
N TYR A 47 -3.02 7.93 -12.91
CA TYR A 47 -2.95 7.30 -11.60
C TYR A 47 -3.64 8.15 -10.54
N VAL A 48 -4.14 7.48 -9.51
CA VAL A 48 -4.62 8.13 -8.28
C VAL A 48 -3.85 7.58 -7.09
N TYR A 49 -3.52 8.44 -6.13
CA TYR A 49 -2.69 8.02 -5.00
C TYR A 49 -3.07 8.71 -3.69
N THR A 50 -2.65 8.08 -2.60
CA THR A 50 -2.70 8.64 -1.24
C THR A 50 -1.37 8.46 -0.55
N VAL A 51 -1.01 9.43 0.29
CA VAL A 51 0.14 9.34 1.20
C VAL A 51 -0.40 9.53 2.61
N ASN A 52 -0.11 8.60 3.51
CA ASN A 52 -0.52 8.67 4.91
C ASN A 52 0.70 8.42 5.80
N SER A 53 0.76 9.13 6.92
CA SER A 53 1.73 8.87 7.99
C SER A 53 1.04 8.23 9.19
N LYS A 54 1.75 7.34 9.88
CA LYS A 54 1.39 6.78 11.17
C LYS A 54 2.63 6.81 12.05
N TYR A 55 2.42 7.19 13.31
CA TYR A 55 3.45 7.15 14.32
C TYR A 55 3.15 6.01 15.30
N ASP A 56 4.10 5.10 15.45
CA ASP A 56 4.07 4.04 16.46
C ASP A 56 4.80 4.54 17.71
N LYS A 57 4.04 4.85 18.76
CA LYS A 57 4.56 5.29 20.06
C LYS A 57 5.37 4.22 20.80
N VAL A 58 5.04 2.95 20.62
CA VAL A 58 5.67 1.84 21.34
C VAL A 58 7.08 1.63 20.77
N ASN A 59 7.17 1.56 19.45
CA ASN A 59 8.43 1.33 18.76
C ASN A 59 9.22 2.61 18.46
N LYS A 60 8.61 3.80 18.61
CA LYS A 60 9.18 5.11 18.27
C LYS A 60 9.58 5.21 16.81
N VAL A 61 8.63 4.86 15.95
CA VAL A 61 8.84 4.73 14.51
C VAL A 61 7.76 5.49 13.77
N ASP A 62 8.18 6.21 12.74
CA ASP A 62 7.27 6.80 11.77
C ASP A 62 7.17 5.89 10.55
N SER A 63 5.96 5.46 10.21
CA SER A 63 5.64 4.76 8.98
C SER A 63 4.87 5.68 8.04
N ILE A 64 5.36 5.83 6.81
CA ILE A 64 4.65 6.51 5.72
C ILE A 64 4.24 5.44 4.71
N SER A 65 2.97 5.47 4.32
CA SER A 65 2.42 4.60 3.29
C SER A 65 2.05 5.43 2.06
N LEU A 66 2.63 5.08 0.92
CA LEU A 66 2.17 5.52 -0.39
C LEU A 66 1.37 4.38 -1.02
N ARG A 67 0.13 4.67 -1.38
CA ARG A 67 -0.72 3.76 -2.17
C ARG A 67 -1.10 4.43 -3.48
N ALA A 68 -0.75 3.82 -4.59
CA ALA A 68 -1.09 4.29 -5.93
C ALA A 68 -1.93 3.25 -6.68
N PHE A 69 -2.85 3.72 -7.50
CA PHE A 69 -3.77 2.90 -8.28
C PHE A 69 -3.81 3.43 -9.71
N LEU A 70 -3.99 2.53 -10.67
CA LEU A 70 -4.41 2.94 -12.00
C LEU A 70 -5.83 3.53 -11.89
N LYS A 71 -6.06 4.71 -12.48
CA LYS A 71 -7.38 5.36 -12.42
C LYS A 71 -8.43 4.44 -13.05
N GLY A 72 -9.56 4.28 -12.35
CA GLY A 72 -10.61 3.32 -12.73
C GLY A 72 -10.38 1.89 -12.23
N ASN A 73 -9.20 1.53 -11.71
CA ASN A 73 -8.92 0.22 -11.13
C ASN A 73 -8.31 0.32 -9.73
N ARG A 74 -9.14 0.16 -8.70
CA ARG A 74 -8.71 0.21 -7.29
C ARG A 74 -8.34 -1.15 -6.68
N LYS A 75 -8.40 -2.24 -7.46
CA LYS A 75 -8.26 -3.60 -6.91
C LYS A 75 -6.82 -3.95 -6.56
N PHE A 76 -5.86 -3.39 -7.30
CA PHE A 76 -4.45 -3.80 -7.21
C PHE A 76 -3.53 -2.59 -7.03
N PRO A 77 -3.49 -1.99 -5.82
CA PRO A 77 -2.59 -0.89 -5.55
C PRO A 77 -1.12 -1.31 -5.68
N LEU A 78 -0.30 -0.36 -6.07
CA LEU A 78 1.10 -0.32 -5.66
C LEU A 78 1.13 0.19 -4.22
N GLU A 79 1.67 -0.62 -3.31
CA GLU A 79 1.84 -0.27 -1.90
C GLU A 79 3.32 -0.15 -1.60
N ILE A 80 3.73 1.00 -1.04
CA ILE A 80 5.10 1.31 -0.67
C ILE A 80 5.10 1.82 0.76
N GLU A 81 5.94 1.22 1.60
CA GLU A 81 6.10 1.61 2.99
C GLU A 81 7.50 2.17 3.26
N PHE A 82 7.54 3.30 3.96
CA PHE A 82 8.76 3.96 4.40
C PHE A 82 8.77 3.95 5.92
N VAL A 83 9.79 3.33 6.50
CA VAL A 83 9.93 3.20 7.94
C VAL A 83 11.16 3.98 8.36
N THR A 84 10.96 5.04 9.15
CA THR A 84 12.04 5.91 9.66
C THR A 84 12.03 5.92 11.17
N LYS A 85 13.21 6.09 11.78
CA LYS A 85 13.29 6.34 13.23
C LYS A 85 12.57 7.65 13.55
N GLU A 86 11.91 7.71 14.69
CA GLU A 86 11.36 8.97 15.20
C GLU A 86 12.48 10.01 15.36
N GLN A 87 12.24 11.21 14.84
CA GLN A 87 13.04 12.38 15.20
C GLN A 87 12.18 13.27 16.11
N PHE A 88 12.54 13.32 17.40
CA PHE A 88 11.82 13.98 18.50
C PHE A 88 11.37 15.44 18.24
N ILE A 89 11.93 16.10 17.23
CA ILE A 89 11.74 17.54 16.98
C ILE A 89 10.91 17.82 15.71
N VAL A 90 10.96 16.94 14.68
CA VAL A 90 10.48 17.28 13.33
C VAL A 90 9.28 16.43 12.88
N GLY A 91 8.84 15.47 13.71
CA GLY A 91 7.89 14.44 13.29
C GLY A 91 8.46 13.58 12.17
N SER A 92 7.59 12.90 11.41
CA SER A 92 8.00 12.00 10.31
C SER A 92 8.84 12.73 9.25
N PRO A 93 10.16 12.52 9.17
CA PRO A 93 11.06 13.40 8.40
C PRO A 93 10.73 13.41 6.91
N LEU A 94 10.44 12.24 6.34
CA LEU A 94 10.08 12.08 4.94
C LEU A 94 8.67 12.60 4.61
N PHE A 95 7.81 12.81 5.61
CA PHE A 95 6.47 13.35 5.42
C PHE A 95 6.47 14.88 5.38
N HIS A 96 7.27 15.52 6.23
CA HIS A 96 7.41 16.98 6.32
C HIS A 96 8.53 17.54 5.42
N GLY A 97 9.47 16.70 5.03
CA GLY A 97 10.62 17.05 4.22
C GLY A 97 11.91 17.05 5.04
N VAL A 98 12.91 16.33 4.55
CA VAL A 98 14.25 16.23 5.14
C VAL A 98 15.29 16.42 4.04
N ASP A 99 16.35 17.15 4.33
CA ASP A 99 17.44 17.36 3.38
C ASP A 99 18.35 16.12 3.40
N LEU A 100 18.47 15.44 2.26
CA LEU A 100 19.30 14.24 2.11
C LEU A 100 20.31 14.45 1.00
N PHE A 101 21.53 13.96 1.20
CA PHE A 101 22.55 13.97 0.16
C PHE A 101 22.26 12.92 -0.90
N ASN A 102 22.24 13.33 -2.17
CA ASN A 102 22.09 12.45 -3.31
C ASN A 102 23.45 12.21 -3.97
N THR A 103 23.85 10.94 -4.03
CA THR A 103 25.14 10.50 -4.56
C THR A 103 25.24 10.56 -6.08
N ILE A 104 24.12 10.61 -6.80
CA ILE A 104 24.04 10.72 -8.26
C ILE A 104 24.16 12.19 -8.67
N SER A 105 23.35 13.09 -8.09
CA SER A 105 23.39 14.52 -8.39
C SER A 105 24.53 15.27 -7.69
N LYS A 106 25.16 14.65 -6.67
CA LYS A 106 26.19 15.25 -5.80
C LYS A 106 25.70 16.48 -5.03
N MET A 107 24.40 16.53 -4.73
CA MET A 107 23.78 17.66 -4.05
C MET A 107 22.88 17.19 -2.90
N SER A 108 22.69 18.07 -1.91
CA SER A 108 21.64 17.89 -0.90
C SER A 108 20.30 18.38 -1.45
N GLU A 109 19.29 17.53 -1.35
CA GLU A 109 17.95 17.80 -1.86
C GLU A 109 16.92 17.56 -0.75
N ARG A 110 15.90 18.42 -0.71
CA ARG A 110 14.79 18.26 0.23
C ARG A 110 13.85 17.15 -0.22
N VAL A 111 13.92 16.00 0.43
CA VAL A 111 13.10 14.83 0.14
C VAL A 111 11.80 14.89 0.93
N ASN A 112 10.67 14.95 0.23
CA ASN A 112 9.33 14.89 0.82
C ASN A 112 8.39 14.01 -0.03
N ILE A 113 7.87 12.93 0.57
CA ILE A 113 7.03 11.93 -0.12
C ILE A 113 5.68 12.52 -0.57
N ASN A 114 5.21 13.61 0.06
CA ASN A 114 3.99 14.30 -0.38
C ASN A 114 4.18 15.04 -1.71
N GLN A 115 5.41 15.30 -2.15
CA GLN A 115 5.65 16.00 -3.40
C GLN A 115 5.36 15.09 -4.61
N PRO A 116 4.60 15.57 -5.62
CA PRO A 116 4.26 14.77 -6.80
C PRO A 116 5.48 14.24 -7.57
N GLY A 117 6.61 14.96 -7.56
CA GLY A 117 7.85 14.52 -8.20
C GLY A 117 8.37 13.20 -7.65
N PHE A 118 8.43 13.04 -6.32
CA PHE A 118 8.83 11.78 -5.69
C PHE A 118 7.80 10.67 -5.92
N VAL A 119 6.50 10.99 -5.81
CA VAL A 119 5.43 10.02 -6.11
C VAL A 119 5.56 9.46 -7.52
N ARG A 120 5.87 10.31 -8.51
CA ARG A 120 6.14 9.87 -9.89
C ARG A 120 7.28 8.86 -9.95
N GLN A 121 8.41 9.15 -9.32
CA GLN A 121 9.58 8.26 -9.32
C GLN A 121 9.27 6.93 -8.63
N PHE A 122 8.54 6.94 -7.51
CA PHE A 122 8.14 5.72 -6.83
C PHE A 122 7.20 4.85 -7.66
N ILE A 123 6.26 5.45 -8.39
CA ILE A 123 5.39 4.71 -9.30
C ILE A 123 6.22 4.07 -10.44
N LEU A 124 7.18 4.81 -11.01
CA LEU A 124 8.07 4.27 -12.05
C LEU A 124 8.89 3.08 -11.54
N LEU A 125 9.49 3.18 -10.34
CA LEU A 125 10.19 2.05 -9.72
C LEU A 125 9.26 0.86 -9.43
N GLY A 126 8.00 1.11 -9.07
CA GLY A 126 6.99 0.06 -8.94
C GLY A 126 6.70 -0.65 -10.26
N ILE A 127 6.63 0.10 -11.36
CA ILE A 127 6.45 -0.44 -12.72
C ILE A 127 7.67 -1.26 -13.12
N GLU A 128 8.89 -0.78 -12.87
CA GLU A 128 10.14 -1.52 -13.09
C GLU A 128 10.17 -2.84 -12.30
N ASN A 129 9.58 -2.85 -11.09
CA ASN A 129 9.43 -4.07 -10.28
C ASN A 129 8.21 -4.93 -10.67
N GLY A 130 7.58 -4.67 -11.82
CA GLY A 130 6.53 -5.51 -12.40
C GLY A 130 5.10 -5.13 -12.05
N TRP A 131 4.86 -3.97 -11.44
CA TRP A 131 3.49 -3.47 -11.24
C TRP A 131 2.91 -2.88 -12.53
N THR A 132 1.70 -3.30 -12.89
CA THR A 132 0.98 -2.84 -14.09
C THR A 132 -0.30 -2.08 -13.76
N GLY A 133 -0.64 -1.92 -12.48
CA GLY A 133 -1.95 -1.45 -12.02
C GLY A 133 -3.09 -2.45 -12.22
N LYS A 134 -2.82 -3.59 -12.85
CA LYS A 134 -3.79 -4.68 -13.11
C LYS A 134 -3.42 -5.99 -12.43
N ASN A 135 -2.29 -6.04 -11.72
CA ASN A 135 -1.79 -7.19 -10.99
C ASN A 135 -1.40 -6.80 -9.56
N LYS A 136 -1.47 -7.77 -8.65
CA LYS A 136 -0.91 -7.62 -7.31
C LYS A 136 0.59 -7.90 -7.35
N ILE A 137 1.38 -7.04 -6.70
CA ILE A 137 2.77 -7.30 -6.36
C ILE A 137 2.95 -7.24 -4.83
N PRO A 138 4.05 -7.76 -4.27
CA PRO A 138 4.34 -7.62 -2.84
C PRO A 138 4.46 -6.16 -2.40
N LEU A 139 4.31 -5.91 -1.09
CA LEU A 139 4.61 -4.60 -0.48
C LEU A 139 6.05 -4.19 -0.80
N GLN A 140 6.25 -2.96 -1.23
CA GLN A 140 7.56 -2.45 -1.64
C GLN A 140 8.24 -1.69 -0.49
N ASN A 141 9.55 -1.87 -0.37
CA ASN A 141 10.38 -1.16 0.61
C ASN A 141 10.78 0.23 0.08
N GLY A 142 10.15 1.27 0.62
CA GLY A 142 10.37 2.66 0.25
C GLY A 142 11.77 3.19 0.58
N MET A 143 12.40 2.70 1.66
CA MET A 143 13.81 3.04 1.96
C MET A 143 14.74 2.46 0.89
N GLY A 144 14.45 1.25 0.41
CA GLY A 144 15.15 0.65 -0.73
C GLY A 144 15.01 1.49 -2.01
N PHE A 145 13.84 2.07 -2.26
CA PHE A 145 13.61 2.95 -3.41
C PHE A 145 14.43 4.24 -3.30
N LEU A 146 14.45 4.88 -2.13
CA LEU A 146 15.28 6.06 -1.89
C LEU A 146 16.78 5.78 -2.14
N ARG A 147 17.30 4.62 -1.72
CA ARG A 147 18.68 4.22 -2.04
C ARG A 147 18.90 4.02 -3.53
N LYS A 148 17.96 3.38 -4.24
CA LYS A 148 18.04 3.23 -5.72
C LYS A 148 18.07 4.58 -6.43
N MET A 149 17.41 5.60 -5.87
CA MET A 149 17.44 6.98 -6.38
C MET A 149 18.69 7.78 -5.95
N GLY A 150 19.63 7.15 -5.23
CA GLY A 150 20.93 7.71 -4.90
C GLY A 150 21.03 8.39 -3.52
N TYR A 151 19.97 8.38 -2.70
CA TYR A 151 19.98 9.07 -1.41
C TYR A 151 20.70 8.27 -0.31
N ILE A 152 21.51 8.98 0.49
CA ILE A 152 22.08 8.48 1.75
C ILE A 152 21.04 8.63 2.86
N LEU A 153 20.79 7.57 3.63
CA LEU A 153 19.66 7.48 4.57
C LEU A 153 20.07 7.32 6.04
N ASP A 154 21.36 7.35 6.36
CA ASP A 154 21.89 7.03 7.69
C ASP A 154 21.26 7.89 8.80
N GLU A 155 20.91 9.13 8.47
CA GLU A 155 20.31 10.09 9.38
C GLU A 155 18.84 9.80 9.72
N ILE A 156 18.14 9.03 8.90
CA ILE A 156 16.69 8.74 9.05
C ILE A 156 16.36 7.24 9.16
N GLN A 157 17.29 6.37 8.79
CA GLN A 157 17.10 4.93 8.81
C GLN A 157 17.20 4.36 10.23
N CYS A 158 16.36 3.38 10.55
CA CYS A 158 16.54 2.50 11.71
C CYS A 158 17.84 1.69 11.56
N HIS A 159 18.76 1.77 12.53
CA HIS A 159 20.04 1.04 12.50
C HIS A 159 20.00 -0.36 13.17
N ASN A 160 18.83 -0.81 13.60
CA ASN A 160 18.53 -2.15 14.13
C ASN A 160 17.03 -2.41 13.89
N PRO A 161 16.51 -3.66 13.96
CA PRO A 161 15.09 -3.89 13.70
C PRO A 161 14.27 -3.00 14.62
N CYS A 162 13.62 -2.01 14.01
CA CYS A 162 12.47 -1.33 14.56
C CYS A 162 11.43 -2.45 14.72
N SER A 163 11.22 -2.89 15.96
CA SER A 163 10.76 -4.23 16.34
C SER A 163 9.63 -4.80 15.47
N SER A 164 9.81 -6.07 15.11
CA SER A 164 8.92 -7.02 14.42
C SER A 164 7.46 -7.00 14.86
#